data_AF-A0A4P6XHB9-F1
#
_entry.id   AF-A0A4P6XHB9-F1
#
_cell.length_a   1.000
_cell.length_b   1.000
_cell.length_c   1.000
_cell.angle_alpha   90.00
_cell.angle_beta   90.00
_cell.angle_gamma   90.00
#
_symmetry.space_group_name_H-M   'P 1'
#
loop_
_entity.id
_entity.type
_entity.pdbx_description
1 polymer ?
#
loop_
_entity_poly.entity_id
_entity_poly.type
_entity_poly.pdbx_seq_one_letter_code
_entity_poly.pdbx_strand_id
1 'polypeptide(L)'
;MLYRLRSYSTRAFDPKKWLNHIQLKQLTSSASLHAVLDEFHRLPSTHQHHVRQAMPPGAIRESLTLQTMMTRKEAPALIFQHIVDNVGLKILPGLVETYMFSLLGAGNLNAVVSLVHVLLHSDVQHYKLSNELWSLLASKSCALGHHAAASLVYHEIVNPHAKFNEIDKLSEENEYIPFLLLPTALESLSLVFSQNGNHIAVEGLRQYFKRFYSNFGHRDVYQTLYISKVESLAKAGLFVEALDAFVALASKYRGHLNNRDPKNASHSLKYASMKNFKKRQNNIAENLSLANPDGTSRLFSPEIKFNDYHLESGPYWAIFDGVLEVSDLPHFKSLLRTKIHELVSSHDSIMDRLLAFISKKHFAIGRFVIACLCEIGHISRAVAIANKMPSLFPNLPKRAYMDTNDFIHIFHAFKSRSQNHASTVSLQDHDSLLGSFHLCQRYNQNQPLLRLCFRSFVTCYLSSPYAKATELCPIIASWAKDSKQVISLDHDTYQQALSCGLSILDLQKYVCLRV
;
A
#
# COMPACT_ATOMS: atom_id res chain seq x y z
N MET A 1 -35.63 30.55 -36.11
CA MET A 1 -34.26 30.04 -35.91
C MET A 1 -33.77 29.09 -37.02
N LEU A 2 -34.63 28.31 -37.68
CA LEU A 2 -34.26 27.44 -38.82
C LEU A 2 -34.01 28.18 -40.17
N TYR A 3 -34.38 29.46 -40.27
CA TYR A 3 -34.17 30.28 -41.49
C TYR A 3 -32.74 30.82 -41.66
N ARG A 4 -31.84 30.66 -40.66
CA ARG A 4 -30.48 31.24 -40.68
C ARG A 4 -29.37 30.32 -41.20
N LEU A 5 -29.64 29.01 -41.34
CA LEU A 5 -28.67 28.07 -41.92
C LEU A 5 -28.87 27.86 -43.43
N ARG A 6 -30.07 28.14 -43.97
CA ARG A 6 -30.33 28.07 -45.43
C ARG A 6 -29.72 29.23 -46.23
N SER A 7 -29.36 30.36 -45.60
CA SER A 7 -28.66 31.45 -46.29
C SER A 7 -27.21 31.12 -46.66
N TYR A 8 -26.67 29.98 -46.20
CA TYR A 8 -25.31 29.53 -46.49
C TYR A 8 -25.24 28.29 -47.40
N SER A 9 -26.36 27.81 -47.94
CA SER A 9 -26.35 26.61 -48.81
C SER A 9 -26.34 26.90 -50.32
N THR A 10 -26.38 28.17 -50.74
CA THR A 10 -26.37 28.54 -52.18
C THR A 10 -25.65 29.85 -52.52
N ARG A 11 -25.14 30.60 -51.53
CA ARG A 11 -24.23 31.74 -51.74
C ARG A 11 -22.88 31.39 -51.15
N ALA A 12 -21.79 31.66 -51.88
CA ALA A 12 -20.42 31.39 -51.50
C ALA A 12 -20.20 31.73 -50.00
N PHE A 13 -19.94 30.71 -49.19
CA PHE A 13 -19.60 30.89 -47.79
C PHE A 13 -18.37 31.80 -47.72
N ASP A 14 -18.52 32.97 -47.09
CA ASP A 14 -17.46 33.95 -46.94
C ASP A 14 -16.85 33.80 -45.54
N PRO A 15 -15.63 33.22 -45.44
CA PRO A 15 -14.97 33.01 -44.16
C PRO A 15 -14.77 34.32 -43.39
N LYS A 16 -14.54 35.44 -44.09
CA LYS A 16 -14.32 36.75 -43.47
C LYS A 16 -15.59 37.28 -42.82
N LYS A 17 -16.76 37.06 -43.44
CA LYS A 17 -18.05 37.44 -42.83
C LYS A 17 -18.39 36.60 -41.60
N TRP A 18 -18.12 35.30 -41.64
CA TRP A 18 -18.30 34.44 -40.48
C TRP A 18 -17.35 34.84 -39.33
N LEU A 19 -16.09 35.13 -39.64
CA LEU A 19 -15.12 35.64 -38.67
C LEU A 19 -15.51 37.00 -38.09
N ASN A 20 -15.97 37.94 -38.92
CA ASN A 20 -16.46 39.25 -38.47
C ASN A 20 -17.73 39.12 -37.60
N HIS A 21 -18.57 38.10 -37.85
CA HIS A 21 -19.75 37.81 -37.03
C HIS A 21 -19.36 37.36 -35.62
N ILE A 22 -18.27 36.60 -35.51
CA ILE A 22 -17.72 36.13 -34.23
C ILE A 22 -16.94 37.22 -33.51
N GLN A 23 -16.33 38.16 -34.25
CA GLN A 23 -15.50 39.24 -33.68
C GLN A 23 -16.26 40.40 -33.00
N LEU A 24 -17.59 40.41 -32.90
CA LEU A 24 -18.34 41.52 -32.28
C LEU A 24 -19.11 41.19 -30.98
N LYS A 25 -19.02 39.96 -30.49
CA LYS A 25 -19.42 39.61 -29.11
C LYS A 25 -18.20 39.02 -28.42
N GLN A 26 -17.40 39.91 -27.84
CA GLN A 26 -16.14 39.64 -27.14
C GLN A 26 -16.03 38.21 -26.58
N LEU A 27 -15.08 37.48 -27.16
CA LEU A 27 -14.60 36.15 -26.74
C LEU A 27 -13.84 36.23 -25.40
N THR A 28 -14.44 36.85 -24.39
CA THR A 28 -13.84 37.05 -23.07
C THR A 28 -14.28 36.00 -22.06
N SER A 29 -15.24 35.13 -22.41
CA SER A 29 -15.71 34.04 -21.53
C SER A 29 -15.62 32.67 -22.21
N SER A 30 -15.30 31.62 -21.44
CA SER A 30 -15.25 30.22 -21.92
C SER A 30 -16.55 29.77 -22.60
N ALA A 31 -17.70 30.28 -22.16
CA ALA A 31 -19.01 29.99 -22.73
C ALA A 31 -19.17 30.50 -24.18
N SER A 32 -18.58 31.65 -24.51
CA SER A 32 -18.60 32.20 -25.88
C SER A 32 -17.73 31.38 -26.85
N LEU A 33 -16.64 30.78 -26.36
CA LEU A 33 -15.75 29.90 -27.10
C LEU A 33 -16.42 28.57 -27.45
N HIS A 34 -17.18 27.97 -26.53
CA HIS A 34 -17.94 26.74 -26.81
C HIS A 34 -19.03 26.94 -27.88
N ALA A 35 -19.75 28.07 -27.86
CA ALA A 35 -20.74 28.37 -28.90
C ALA A 35 -20.10 28.48 -30.30
N VAL A 36 -18.91 29.07 -30.39
CA VAL A 36 -18.15 29.17 -31.65
C VAL A 36 -17.67 27.80 -32.13
N LEU A 37 -17.22 26.92 -31.21
CA LEU A 37 -16.80 25.55 -31.53
C LEU A 37 -17.97 24.72 -32.06
N ASP A 38 -19.14 24.80 -31.42
CA ASP A 38 -20.37 24.13 -31.86
C ASP A 38 -20.83 24.61 -33.23
N GLU A 39 -20.79 25.93 -33.47
CA GLU A 39 -21.17 26.52 -34.75
C GLU A 39 -20.19 26.12 -35.87
N PHE A 40 -18.89 26.12 -35.59
CA PHE A 40 -17.86 25.66 -36.52
C PHE A 40 -18.05 24.18 -36.89
N HIS A 41 -18.44 23.33 -35.94
CA HIS A 41 -18.62 21.91 -36.21
C HIS A 41 -19.83 21.61 -37.10
N ARG A 42 -20.83 22.50 -37.10
CA ARG A 42 -21.99 22.43 -38.00
C ARG A 42 -21.67 22.85 -39.43
N LEU A 43 -20.50 23.46 -39.68
CA LEU A 43 -20.07 23.81 -41.03
C LEU A 43 -19.62 22.57 -41.81
N PRO A 44 -19.87 22.50 -43.14
CA PRO A 44 -19.25 21.50 -44.01
C PRO A 44 -17.72 21.52 -43.92
N SER A 45 -17.09 20.37 -44.13
CA SER A 45 -15.63 20.18 -44.02
C SER A 45 -14.80 21.13 -44.89
N THR A 46 -15.31 21.50 -46.08
CA THR A 46 -14.70 22.48 -46.98
C THR A 46 -14.72 23.89 -46.40
N HIS A 47 -15.83 24.30 -45.78
CA HIS A 47 -15.96 25.60 -45.11
C HIS A 47 -15.09 25.66 -43.85
N GLN A 48 -15.02 24.58 -43.07
CA GLN A 48 -14.11 24.47 -41.92
C GLN A 48 -12.63 24.65 -42.31
N HIS A 49 -12.23 24.20 -43.51
CA HIS A 49 -10.88 24.40 -44.01
C HIS A 49 -10.63 25.87 -44.40
N HIS A 50 -11.55 26.49 -45.13
CA HIS A 50 -11.44 27.90 -45.52
C HIS A 50 -11.44 28.85 -44.31
N VAL A 51 -12.25 28.57 -43.28
CA VAL A 51 -12.27 29.32 -42.02
C VAL A 51 -10.92 29.26 -41.30
N ARG A 52 -10.27 28.10 -41.26
CA ARG A 52 -8.96 27.94 -40.62
C ARG A 52 -7.85 28.66 -41.38
N GLN A 53 -7.84 28.59 -42.71
CA GLN A 53 -6.87 29.30 -43.53
C GLN A 53 -7.00 30.83 -43.42
N ALA A 54 -8.23 31.32 -43.24
CA ALA A 54 -8.50 32.75 -43.10
C ALA A 54 -8.19 33.29 -41.69
N MET A 55 -7.98 32.44 -40.68
CA MET A 55 -7.68 32.87 -39.31
C MET A 55 -6.18 33.03 -39.05
N PRO A 56 -5.77 34.10 -38.35
CA PRO A 56 -4.40 34.23 -37.85
C PRO A 56 -4.11 33.14 -36.79
N PRO A 57 -2.85 32.71 -36.64
CA PRO A 57 -2.46 31.81 -35.55
C PRO A 57 -2.77 32.45 -34.20
N GLY A 58 -3.35 31.66 -33.30
CA GLY A 58 -3.79 32.10 -31.98
C GLY A 58 -4.73 31.11 -31.30
N ALA A 59 -5.07 31.38 -30.04
CA ALA A 59 -5.85 30.49 -29.16
C ALA A 59 -7.04 29.80 -29.85
N ILE A 60 -7.88 30.59 -30.55
CA ILE A 60 -9.12 30.13 -31.17
C ILE A 60 -8.83 29.21 -32.36
N ARG A 61 -7.94 29.63 -33.26
CA ARG A 61 -7.58 28.84 -34.44
C ARG A 61 -7.01 27.49 -34.03
N GLU A 62 -6.08 27.48 -33.08
CA GLU A 62 -5.41 26.24 -32.68
C GLU A 62 -6.31 25.33 -31.84
N SER A 63 -7.29 25.89 -31.12
CA SER A 63 -8.36 25.11 -30.48
C SER A 63 -9.29 24.45 -31.51
N LEU A 64 -9.64 25.14 -32.59
CA LEU A 64 -10.45 24.57 -33.69
C LEU A 64 -9.68 23.46 -34.43
N THR A 65 -8.37 23.64 -34.62
CA THR A 65 -7.49 22.60 -35.17
C THR A 65 -7.50 21.38 -34.27
N LEU A 66 -7.24 21.55 -32.96
CA LEU A 66 -7.25 20.45 -31.98
C LEU A 66 -8.58 19.69 -31.99
N GLN A 67 -9.71 20.39 -31.93
CA GLN A 67 -11.03 19.76 -31.98
C GLN A 67 -11.22 18.95 -33.27
N THR A 68 -10.77 19.47 -34.42
CA THR A 68 -10.85 18.77 -35.70
C THR A 68 -10.01 17.49 -35.69
N MET A 69 -8.79 17.54 -35.17
CA MET A 69 -7.91 16.37 -35.06
C MET A 69 -8.54 15.29 -34.18
N MET A 70 -9.17 15.70 -33.07
CA MET A 70 -9.88 14.80 -32.15
C MET A 70 -11.12 14.17 -32.81
N THR A 71 -11.96 14.94 -33.50
CA THR A 71 -13.13 14.39 -34.21
C THR A 71 -12.72 13.41 -35.32
N ARG A 72 -11.65 13.73 -36.05
CA ARG A 72 -11.12 12.88 -37.12
C ARG A 72 -10.36 11.66 -36.60
N LYS A 73 -10.17 11.55 -35.28
CA LYS A 73 -9.38 10.50 -34.63
C LYS A 73 -7.99 10.38 -35.25
N GLU A 74 -7.33 11.53 -35.45
CA GLU A 74 -5.94 11.55 -35.90
C GLU A 74 -5.03 10.83 -34.90
N ALA A 75 -3.81 10.47 -35.33
CA ALA A 75 -2.88 9.72 -34.51
C ALA A 75 -2.61 10.45 -33.17
N PRO A 76 -2.66 9.77 -32.00
CA PRO A 76 -2.45 10.41 -30.70
C PRO A 76 -1.15 11.22 -30.62
N ALA A 77 -0.07 10.74 -31.24
CA ALA A 77 1.21 11.47 -31.28
C ALA A 77 1.08 12.85 -31.94
N LEU A 78 0.28 12.99 -33.01
CA LEU A 78 0.06 14.27 -33.68
C LEU A 78 -0.76 15.22 -32.81
N ILE A 79 -1.79 14.71 -32.15
CA ILE A 79 -2.62 15.51 -31.22
C ILE A 79 -1.78 16.00 -30.04
N PHE A 80 -0.95 15.12 -29.48
CA PHE A 80 -0.03 15.47 -28.41
C PHE A 80 0.95 16.56 -28.86
N GLN A 81 1.61 16.39 -30.00
CA GLN A 81 2.56 17.35 -30.55
C GLN A 81 1.90 18.71 -30.78
N HIS A 82 0.68 18.73 -31.35
CA HIS A 82 -0.08 19.95 -31.56
C HIS A 82 -0.36 20.71 -30.26
N ILE A 83 -0.70 20.01 -29.17
CA ILE A 83 -0.91 20.64 -27.86
C ILE A 83 0.40 21.23 -27.34
N VAL A 84 1.50 20.48 -27.40
CA VAL A 84 2.81 20.93 -26.90
C VAL A 84 3.31 22.16 -27.65
N ASP A 85 3.23 22.17 -28.98
CA ASP A 85 3.72 23.26 -29.82
C ASP A 85 2.92 24.56 -29.63
N ASN A 86 1.66 24.45 -29.22
CA ASN A 86 0.72 25.57 -29.13
C ASN A 86 0.30 25.91 -27.69
N VAL A 87 0.94 25.32 -26.67
CA VAL A 87 0.54 25.51 -25.27
C VAL A 87 0.61 26.98 -24.83
N GLY A 88 1.61 27.72 -25.31
CA GLY A 88 1.80 29.15 -25.02
C GLY A 88 0.73 30.05 -25.65
N LEU A 89 -0.04 29.55 -26.62
CA LEU A 89 -1.14 30.29 -27.25
C LEU A 89 -2.45 30.21 -26.48
N LYS A 90 -2.48 29.57 -25.30
CA LYS A 90 -3.67 29.42 -24.44
C LYS A 90 -4.85 28.74 -25.16
N ILE A 91 -4.57 27.60 -25.79
CA ILE A 91 -5.60 26.73 -26.36
C ILE A 91 -6.64 26.33 -25.30
N LEU A 92 -7.87 26.00 -25.72
CA LEU A 92 -8.98 25.80 -24.79
C LEU A 92 -8.72 24.60 -23.84
N PRO A 93 -8.69 24.80 -22.51
CA PRO A 93 -8.30 23.75 -21.56
C PRO A 93 -9.25 22.56 -21.57
N GLY A 94 -10.57 22.77 -21.79
CA GLY A 94 -11.53 21.68 -21.86
C GLY A 94 -11.29 20.69 -23.02
N LEU A 95 -10.73 21.15 -24.16
CA LEU A 95 -10.35 20.25 -25.26
C LEU A 95 -9.11 19.44 -24.92
N VAL A 96 -8.11 20.09 -24.31
CA VAL A 96 -6.90 19.44 -23.82
C VAL A 96 -7.25 18.37 -22.80
N GLU A 97 -8.14 18.69 -21.86
CA GLU A 97 -8.62 17.76 -20.84
C GLU A 97 -9.42 16.61 -21.44
N THR A 98 -10.26 16.85 -22.45
CA THR A 98 -10.94 15.78 -23.20
C THR A 98 -9.93 14.83 -23.85
N TYR A 99 -8.84 15.35 -24.39
CA TYR A 99 -7.76 14.53 -24.93
C TYR A 99 -7.04 13.74 -23.83
N MET A 100 -6.77 14.35 -22.68
CA MET A 100 -6.20 13.65 -21.52
C MET A 100 -7.09 12.51 -21.02
N PHE A 101 -8.42 12.71 -20.99
CA PHE A 101 -9.37 11.63 -20.69
C PHE A 101 -9.25 10.47 -21.68
N SER A 102 -9.07 10.76 -22.98
CA SER A 102 -8.86 9.72 -23.98
C SER A 102 -7.55 8.94 -23.76
N LEU A 103 -6.47 9.62 -23.37
CA LEU A 103 -5.20 8.99 -23.02
C LEU A 103 -5.30 8.12 -21.77
N LEU A 104 -5.99 8.60 -20.72
CA LEU A 104 -6.28 7.85 -19.51
C LEU A 104 -7.15 6.61 -19.80
N GLY A 105 -8.13 6.75 -20.69
CA GLY A 105 -8.97 5.65 -21.18
C GLY A 105 -8.15 4.57 -21.88
N ALA A 106 -7.16 4.98 -22.69
CA ALA A 106 -6.22 4.09 -23.37
C ALA A 106 -5.09 3.55 -22.46
N GLY A 107 -5.00 3.99 -21.20
CA GLY A 107 -3.95 3.60 -20.27
C GLY A 107 -2.57 4.20 -20.55
N ASN A 108 -2.47 5.23 -21.41
CA ASN A 108 -1.21 5.87 -21.74
C ASN A 108 -0.83 6.94 -20.69
N LEU A 109 -0.44 6.49 -19.50
CA LEU A 109 -0.15 7.36 -18.36
C LEU A 109 1.09 8.23 -18.56
N ASN A 110 2.10 7.76 -19.30
CA ASN A 110 3.31 8.57 -19.58
C ASN A 110 2.99 9.82 -20.40
N ALA A 111 2.13 9.70 -21.41
CA ALA A 111 1.68 10.84 -22.18
C ALA A 111 0.88 11.82 -21.31
N VAL A 112 -0.02 11.31 -20.44
CA VAL A 112 -0.78 12.16 -19.51
C VAL A 112 0.15 12.91 -18.58
N VAL A 113 1.08 12.23 -17.91
CA VAL A 113 2.05 12.83 -16.99
C VAL A 113 2.88 13.91 -17.69
N SER A 114 3.39 13.61 -18.88
CA SER A 114 4.19 14.56 -19.67
C SER A 114 3.36 15.80 -20.03
N LEU A 115 2.10 15.60 -20.42
CA LEU A 115 1.21 16.69 -20.78
C LEU A 115 0.88 17.56 -19.57
N VAL A 116 0.58 16.97 -18.41
CA VAL A 116 0.37 17.73 -17.16
C VAL A 116 1.56 18.64 -16.87
N HIS A 117 2.79 18.11 -16.95
CA HIS A 117 3.99 18.92 -16.71
C HIS A 117 4.12 20.07 -17.72
N VAL A 118 3.88 19.83 -19.01
CA VAL A 118 3.92 20.88 -20.05
C VAL A 118 2.86 21.97 -19.78
N LEU A 119 1.64 21.57 -19.45
CA LEU A 119 0.52 22.49 -19.21
C LEU A 119 0.74 23.36 -17.96
N LEU A 120 1.10 22.72 -16.84
CA LEU A 120 1.35 23.42 -15.58
C LEU A 120 2.60 24.30 -15.65
N HIS A 121 3.63 23.90 -16.39
CA HIS A 121 4.80 24.75 -16.61
C HIS A 121 4.48 25.98 -17.47
N SER A 122 3.56 25.87 -18.43
CA SER A 122 3.20 26.97 -19.32
C SER A 122 2.31 28.01 -18.63
N ASP A 123 1.18 27.62 -18.04
CA ASP A 123 0.24 28.53 -17.37
C ASP A 123 -0.71 27.75 -16.45
N VAL A 124 -0.39 27.66 -15.15
CA VAL A 124 -1.17 26.94 -14.13
C VAL A 124 -2.61 27.46 -14.01
N GLN A 125 -2.82 28.77 -14.17
CA GLN A 125 -4.14 29.38 -13.99
C GLN A 125 -5.06 29.05 -15.16
N HIS A 126 -4.53 29.05 -16.38
CA HIS A 126 -5.29 28.73 -17.58
C HIS A 126 -5.58 27.23 -17.72
N TYR A 127 -4.59 26.37 -17.44
CA TYR A 127 -4.73 24.91 -17.59
C TYR A 127 -5.08 24.20 -16.28
N LYS A 128 -5.96 24.80 -15.47
CA LYS A 128 -6.48 24.16 -14.26
C LYS A 128 -7.25 22.89 -14.62
N LEU A 129 -6.74 21.74 -14.17
CA LEU A 129 -7.35 20.43 -14.42
C LEU A 129 -8.52 20.18 -13.46
N SER A 130 -9.55 19.49 -13.93
CA SER A 130 -10.72 19.13 -13.12
C SER A 130 -10.38 18.12 -12.03
N ASN A 131 -11.21 18.09 -10.98
CA ASN A 131 -11.09 17.11 -9.92
C ASN A 131 -11.35 15.68 -10.44
N GLU A 132 -12.22 15.54 -11.44
CA GLU A 132 -12.54 14.30 -12.13
C GLU A 132 -11.31 13.71 -12.82
N LEU A 133 -10.52 14.55 -13.50
CA LEU A 133 -9.28 14.12 -14.16
C LEU A 133 -8.24 13.67 -13.14
N TRP A 134 -8.03 14.44 -12.07
CA TRP A 134 -7.11 14.07 -11.00
C TRP A 134 -7.51 12.77 -10.29
N SER A 135 -8.81 12.62 -9.99
CA SER A 135 -9.36 11.39 -9.41
C SER A 135 -9.13 10.18 -10.32
N LEU A 136 -9.39 10.34 -11.63
CA LEU A 136 -9.18 9.27 -12.61
C LEU A 136 -7.69 8.94 -12.78
N LEU A 137 -6.82 9.95 -12.82
CA LEU A 137 -5.37 9.77 -12.89
C LEU A 137 -4.85 8.99 -11.67
N ALA A 138 -5.26 9.37 -10.46
CA ALA A 138 -4.90 8.66 -9.23
C ALA A 138 -5.42 7.22 -9.23
N SER A 139 -6.66 6.99 -9.66
CA SER A 139 -7.22 5.65 -9.78
C SER A 139 -6.44 4.79 -10.80
N LYS A 140 -6.15 5.33 -11.98
CA LYS A 140 -5.42 4.62 -13.03
C LYS A 140 -3.95 4.38 -12.67
N SER A 141 -3.28 5.33 -12.02
CA SER A 141 -1.89 5.16 -11.57
C SER A 141 -1.79 4.02 -10.56
N CYS A 142 -2.78 3.92 -9.66
CA CYS A 142 -2.88 2.82 -8.70
C CYS A 142 -3.16 1.48 -9.40
N ALA A 143 -4.19 1.42 -10.24
CA ALA A 143 -4.62 0.19 -10.90
C ALA A 143 -3.53 -0.43 -11.80
N LEU A 144 -2.70 0.41 -12.44
CA LEU A 144 -1.61 -0.01 -13.31
C LEU A 144 -0.25 -0.11 -12.59
N GLY A 145 -0.17 0.20 -11.30
CA GLY A 145 1.10 0.23 -10.56
C GLY A 145 2.12 1.24 -11.11
N HIS A 146 1.65 2.33 -11.73
CA HIS A 146 2.49 3.22 -12.52
C HIS A 146 3.16 4.30 -11.67
N HIS A 147 4.44 4.09 -11.34
CA HIS A 147 5.19 4.94 -10.40
C HIS A 147 5.22 6.43 -10.79
N ALA A 148 5.54 6.79 -12.05
CA ALA A 148 5.68 8.21 -12.42
C ALA A 148 4.35 9.00 -12.31
N ALA A 149 3.23 8.39 -12.70
CA ALA A 149 1.90 8.96 -12.51
C ALA A 149 1.51 9.05 -11.03
N ALA A 150 1.86 8.05 -10.23
CA ALA A 150 1.68 8.11 -8.78
C ALA A 150 2.52 9.24 -8.16
N SER A 151 3.76 9.43 -8.60
CA SER A 151 4.62 10.54 -8.18
C SER A 151 4.02 11.90 -8.53
N LEU A 152 3.45 12.06 -9.73
CA LEU A 152 2.76 13.29 -10.11
C LEU A 152 1.57 13.57 -9.17
N VAL A 153 0.72 12.57 -8.92
CA VAL A 153 -0.40 12.69 -7.97
C VAL A 153 0.10 13.07 -6.56
N TYR A 154 1.19 12.45 -6.10
CA TYR A 154 1.80 12.77 -4.82
C TYR A 154 2.28 14.22 -4.77
N HIS A 155 3.04 14.67 -5.77
CA HIS A 155 3.66 15.99 -5.80
C HIS A 155 2.70 17.14 -6.07
N GLU A 156 1.50 16.86 -6.59
CA GLU A 156 0.49 17.88 -6.84
C GLU A 156 -0.58 17.91 -5.75
N ILE A 157 -0.97 16.75 -5.19
CA ILE A 157 -2.10 16.66 -4.25
C ILE A 157 -1.67 16.44 -2.81
N VAL A 158 -0.68 15.57 -2.59
CA VAL A 158 -0.28 15.12 -1.24
C VAL A 158 0.78 16.05 -0.65
N ASN A 159 1.78 16.42 -1.46
CA ASN A 159 2.91 17.25 -1.08
C ASN A 159 3.22 18.26 -2.21
N PRO A 160 2.40 19.32 -2.36
CA PRO A 160 2.45 20.27 -3.47
C PRO A 160 3.80 21.00 -3.59
N HIS A 161 4.54 20.74 -4.67
CA HIS A 161 5.88 21.30 -4.91
C HIS A 161 5.91 22.84 -5.02
N ALA A 162 4.84 23.46 -5.53
CA ALA A 162 4.73 24.90 -5.74
C ALA A 162 4.90 25.74 -4.46
N LYS A 163 4.89 25.11 -3.28
CA LYS A 163 4.94 25.77 -1.98
C LYS A 163 6.32 25.86 -1.33
N PHE A 164 7.30 25.09 -1.82
CA PHE A 164 8.65 25.15 -1.26
C PHE A 164 9.39 26.47 -1.59
N ASN A 165 8.85 27.28 -2.50
CA ASN A 165 9.44 28.57 -2.89
C ASN A 165 8.87 29.78 -2.10
N GLU A 166 7.79 29.62 -1.32
CA GLU A 166 7.20 30.70 -0.53
C GLU A 166 7.47 30.44 0.97
N ILE A 167 8.53 31.05 1.50
CA ILE A 167 9.06 30.88 2.87
C ILE A 167 8.03 31.19 3.98
N ASP A 168 6.96 31.93 3.69
CA ASP A 168 6.03 32.47 4.69
C ASP A 168 4.61 31.89 4.70
N LYS A 169 4.27 30.93 3.82
CA LYS A 169 2.92 30.33 3.80
C LYS A 169 2.94 28.90 4.33
N LEU A 170 2.59 28.77 5.61
CA LEU A 170 2.35 27.51 6.34
C LEU A 170 1.28 26.57 5.71
N SER A 171 0.64 26.93 4.60
CA SER A 171 -0.42 26.11 4.02
C SER A 171 0.15 24.87 3.33
N GLU A 172 0.11 23.73 4.00
CA GLU A 172 0.43 22.42 3.43
C GLU A 172 -0.63 21.89 2.40
N GLU A 173 -1.60 22.69 1.92
CA GLU A 173 -2.69 22.23 1.00
C GLU A 173 -2.60 22.84 -0.39
N ASN A 174 -2.79 22.10 -1.46
CA ASN A 174 -2.87 22.71 -2.79
C ASN A 174 -4.17 23.51 -2.96
N GLU A 175 -4.10 24.85 -2.94
CA GLU A 175 -5.25 25.74 -3.13
C GLU A 175 -5.92 25.58 -4.51
N TYR A 176 -5.18 25.04 -5.49
CA TYR A 176 -5.68 24.79 -6.84
C TYR A 176 -6.39 23.44 -6.97
N ILE A 177 -6.23 22.52 -6.02
CA ILE A 177 -6.84 21.19 -6.04
C ILE A 177 -7.64 20.96 -4.74
N PRO A 178 -8.87 21.49 -4.65
CA PRO A 178 -9.67 21.43 -3.43
C PRO A 178 -10.42 20.10 -3.30
N PHE A 179 -9.75 18.96 -3.46
CA PHE A 179 -10.36 17.66 -3.21
C PHE A 179 -9.41 16.70 -2.48
N LEU A 180 -10.00 15.83 -1.66
CA LEU A 180 -9.27 14.86 -0.86
C LEU A 180 -9.17 13.51 -1.59
N LEU A 181 -7.98 12.89 -1.55
CA LEU A 181 -7.80 11.54 -2.08
C LEU A 181 -8.49 10.52 -1.17
N LEU A 182 -9.33 9.67 -1.76
CA LEU A 182 -9.98 8.58 -1.01
C LEU A 182 -8.95 7.72 -0.24
N PRO A 183 -9.27 7.23 0.97
CA PRO A 183 -8.37 6.38 1.75
C PRO A 183 -7.84 5.16 0.98
N THR A 184 -8.67 4.54 0.15
CA THR A 184 -8.29 3.40 -0.71
C THR A 184 -7.28 3.78 -1.80
N ALA A 185 -7.31 5.04 -2.27
CA ALA A 185 -6.30 5.56 -3.18
C ALA A 185 -4.97 5.78 -2.45
N LEU A 186 -4.99 6.32 -1.22
CA LEU A 186 -3.79 6.45 -0.38
C LEU A 186 -3.14 5.10 -0.08
N GLU A 187 -3.96 4.10 0.23
CA GLU A 187 -3.52 2.72 0.41
C GLU A 187 -2.80 2.20 -0.85
N SER A 188 -3.46 2.30 -2.00
CA SER A 188 -2.93 1.80 -3.27
C SER A 188 -1.65 2.53 -3.70
N LEU A 189 -1.61 3.86 -3.56
CA LEU A 189 -0.40 4.66 -3.81
C LEU A 189 0.74 4.23 -2.89
N SER A 190 0.46 3.93 -1.62
CA SER A 190 1.48 3.49 -0.68
C SER A 190 2.11 2.15 -1.09
N LEU A 191 1.31 1.24 -1.66
CA LEU A 191 1.80 -0.04 -2.18
C LEU A 191 2.71 0.18 -3.40
N VAL A 192 2.32 1.06 -4.33
CA VAL A 192 3.15 1.44 -5.49
C VAL A 192 4.48 2.02 -5.03
N PHE A 193 4.48 2.97 -4.11
CA PHE A 193 5.72 3.55 -3.60
C PHE A 193 6.56 2.57 -2.79
N SER A 194 5.93 1.67 -2.04
CA SER A 194 6.62 0.62 -1.28
C SER A 194 7.39 -0.33 -2.19
N GLN A 195 6.77 -0.79 -3.28
CA GLN A 195 7.42 -1.66 -4.27
C GLN A 195 8.63 -0.99 -4.94
N ASN A 196 8.63 0.35 -5.03
CA ASN A 196 9.72 1.14 -5.59
C ASN A 196 10.74 1.64 -4.55
N GLY A 197 10.58 1.29 -3.26
CA GLY A 197 11.48 1.75 -2.19
C GLY A 197 11.37 3.24 -1.86
N ASN A 198 10.32 3.92 -2.34
CA ASN A 198 10.11 5.36 -2.14
C ASN A 198 9.49 5.65 -0.76
N HIS A 199 10.30 5.48 0.28
CA HIS A 199 9.90 5.63 1.68
C HIS A 199 9.54 7.08 2.10
N ILE A 200 9.98 8.07 1.33
CA ILE A 200 9.66 9.49 1.54
C ILE A 200 8.20 9.74 1.15
N ALA A 201 7.80 9.29 -0.04
CA ALA A 201 6.42 9.42 -0.50
C ALA A 201 5.44 8.66 0.42
N VAL A 202 5.80 7.47 0.88
CA VAL A 202 4.99 6.71 1.87
C VAL A 202 4.80 7.48 3.18
N GLU A 203 5.83 8.18 3.66
CA GLU A 203 5.69 9.01 4.86
C GLU A 203 4.81 10.24 4.61
N GLY A 204 4.93 10.88 3.44
CA GLY A 204 4.02 11.96 3.05
C GLY A 204 2.56 11.51 2.98
N LEU A 205 2.29 10.33 2.41
CA LEU A 205 0.94 9.73 2.41
C LEU A 205 0.43 9.47 3.84
N ARG A 206 1.29 9.04 4.76
CA ARG A 206 0.93 8.86 6.16
C ARG A 206 0.59 10.17 6.86
N GLN A 207 1.35 11.22 6.60
CA GLN A 207 1.11 12.55 7.15
C GLN A 207 -0.22 13.12 6.62
N TYR A 208 -0.43 13.01 5.31
CA TYR A 208 -1.69 13.36 4.66
C TYR A 208 -2.87 12.57 5.24
N PHE A 209 -2.70 11.26 5.43
CA PHE A 209 -3.73 10.43 6.04
C PHE A 209 -4.06 10.88 7.47
N LYS A 210 -3.03 11.08 8.30
CA LYS A 210 -3.19 11.56 9.68
C LYS A 210 -3.97 12.88 9.72
N ARG A 211 -3.67 13.77 8.76
CA ARG A 211 -4.29 15.09 8.64
C ARG A 211 -5.78 15.04 8.31
N PHE A 212 -6.20 14.18 7.39
CA PHE A 212 -7.58 14.21 6.88
C PHE A 212 -8.47 13.05 7.37
N TYR A 213 -7.89 11.94 7.82
CA TYR A 213 -8.61 10.70 8.07
C TYR A 213 -8.43 10.15 9.49
N SER A 214 -9.52 9.60 10.01
CA SER A 214 -9.56 8.93 11.32
C SER A 214 -8.86 7.58 11.25
N ASN A 215 -7.79 7.38 12.05
CA ASN A 215 -7.09 6.09 12.13
C ASN A 215 -8.02 4.95 12.58
N PHE A 216 -9.03 5.24 13.41
CA PHE A 216 -10.00 4.23 13.83
C PHE A 216 -11.08 3.97 12.78
N GLY A 217 -11.52 5.02 12.07
CA GLY A 217 -12.54 4.89 11.01
C GLY A 217 -12.02 4.20 9.74
N HIS A 218 -10.71 4.27 9.50
CA HIS A 218 -10.04 3.66 8.34
C HIS A 218 -8.86 2.80 8.81
N ARG A 219 -9.14 1.87 9.74
CA ARG A 219 -8.14 1.03 10.40
C ARG A 219 -7.27 0.24 9.42
N ASP A 220 -7.89 -0.36 8.40
CA ASP A 220 -7.19 -1.20 7.42
C ASP A 220 -6.20 -0.36 6.59
N VAL A 221 -6.65 0.79 6.08
CA VAL A 221 -5.78 1.75 5.38
C VAL A 221 -4.64 2.23 6.29
N TYR A 222 -4.95 2.53 7.55
CA TYR A 222 -3.94 2.92 8.54
C TYR A 222 -2.91 1.80 8.77
N GLN A 223 -3.33 0.54 8.83
CA GLN A 223 -2.45 -0.62 8.93
C GLN A 223 -1.57 -0.75 7.69
N THR A 224 -2.16 -0.70 6.49
CA THR A 224 -1.43 -0.80 5.22
C THR A 224 -0.38 0.30 5.09
N LEU A 225 -0.69 1.55 5.46
CA LEU A 225 0.27 2.65 5.43
C LEU A 225 1.50 2.41 6.34
N TYR A 226 1.30 1.80 7.51
CA TYR A 226 2.43 1.46 8.38
C TYR A 226 3.24 0.27 7.87
N ILE A 227 2.59 -0.76 7.33
CA ILE A 227 3.24 -1.90 6.67
C ILE A 227 4.08 -1.39 5.49
N SER A 228 3.49 -0.58 4.60
CA SER A 228 4.17 0.06 3.47
C SER A 228 5.37 0.91 3.90
N LYS A 229 5.35 1.52 5.09
CA LYS A 229 6.51 2.27 5.59
C LYS A 229 7.68 1.35 5.93
N VAL A 230 7.42 0.24 6.61
CA VAL A 230 8.46 -0.76 6.93
C VAL A 230 9.00 -1.38 5.64
N GLU A 231 8.11 -1.79 4.74
CA GLU A 231 8.45 -2.45 3.48
C GLU A 231 9.21 -1.53 2.53
N SER A 232 8.82 -0.25 2.39
CA SER A 232 9.54 0.74 1.57
C SER A 232 10.96 1.00 2.07
N LEU A 233 11.15 1.15 3.39
CA LEU A 233 12.48 1.31 4.00
C LEU A 233 13.34 0.06 3.80
N ALA A 234 12.75 -1.13 3.98
CA ALA A 234 13.43 -2.39 3.76
C ALA A 234 13.83 -2.58 2.29
N LYS A 235 12.93 -2.23 1.36
CA LYS A 235 13.19 -2.26 -0.09
C LYS A 235 14.31 -1.30 -0.49
N ALA A 236 14.43 -0.16 0.18
CA ALA A 236 15.53 0.80 0.01
C ALA A 236 16.85 0.36 0.68
N GLY A 237 16.87 -0.76 1.41
CA GLY A 237 18.06 -1.26 2.11
C GLY A 237 18.40 -0.54 3.43
N LEU A 238 17.50 0.32 3.92
CA LEU A 238 17.68 1.12 5.14
C LEU A 238 17.30 0.29 6.37
N PHE A 239 18.21 -0.58 6.82
CA PHE A 239 17.92 -1.57 7.86
C PHE A 239 17.56 -0.97 9.22
N VAL A 240 18.31 0.03 9.68
CA VAL A 240 18.11 0.63 11.02
C VAL A 240 16.74 1.31 11.08
N GLU A 241 16.43 2.10 10.06
CA GLU A 241 15.18 2.82 9.91
C GLU A 241 14.00 1.85 9.74
N ALA A 242 14.17 0.80 8.93
CA ALA A 242 13.15 -0.24 8.77
C ALA A 242 12.87 -0.97 10.09
N LEU A 243 13.91 -1.27 10.87
CA LEU A 243 13.79 -1.91 12.18
C LEU A 243 13.08 -1.01 13.19
N ASP A 244 13.39 0.29 13.23
CA ASP A 244 12.72 1.22 14.14
C ASP A 244 11.26 1.43 13.72
N ALA A 245 10.98 1.52 12.41
CA ALA A 245 9.61 1.54 11.88
C ALA A 245 8.85 0.24 12.21
N PHE A 246 9.51 -0.92 12.15
CA PHE A 246 8.95 -2.22 12.55
C PHE A 246 8.57 -2.23 14.03
N VAL A 247 9.44 -1.75 14.93
CA VAL A 247 9.15 -1.68 16.37
C VAL A 247 7.96 -0.76 16.65
N ALA A 248 7.89 0.37 15.95
CA ALA A 248 6.77 1.30 16.03
C ALA A 248 5.45 0.70 15.53
N LEU A 249 5.50 -0.15 14.49
CA LEU A 249 4.35 -0.91 13.98
C LEU A 249 3.94 -2.02 14.95
N ALA A 250 4.88 -2.85 15.41
CA ALA A 250 4.62 -3.94 16.33
C ALA A 250 3.90 -3.43 17.60
N SER A 251 4.34 -2.29 18.13
CA SER A 251 3.74 -1.63 19.31
C SER A 251 2.28 -1.18 19.11
N LYS A 252 1.74 -1.23 17.89
CA LYS A 252 0.33 -0.87 17.59
C LYS A 252 -0.62 -2.06 17.59
N TYR A 253 -0.10 -3.30 17.63
CA TYR A 253 -0.90 -4.53 17.69
C TYR A 253 -1.16 -4.96 19.12
N ARG A 254 -2.39 -5.37 19.41
CA ARG A 254 -2.80 -5.79 20.75
C ARG A 254 -2.04 -7.03 21.23
N GLY A 255 -1.82 -8.00 20.37
CA GLY A 255 -1.06 -9.21 20.69
C GLY A 255 0.42 -8.93 20.96
N HIS A 256 0.89 -7.73 20.65
CA HIS A 256 2.25 -7.26 20.85
C HIS A 256 2.40 -6.31 22.05
N LEU A 257 1.33 -6.07 22.81
CA LEU A 257 1.33 -5.27 24.03
C LEU A 257 1.21 -6.14 25.28
N ASN A 258 1.79 -5.68 26.39
CA ASN A 258 1.52 -6.26 27.71
C ASN A 258 0.02 -6.16 28.04
N ASN A 259 -0.55 -7.18 28.67
CA ASN A 259 -1.95 -7.19 29.10
C ASN A 259 -2.25 -5.94 29.96
N ARG A 260 -3.12 -5.07 29.47
CA ARG A 260 -3.64 -3.92 30.22
C ARG A 260 -5.08 -4.20 30.64
N ASP A 261 -5.45 -3.77 31.84
CA ASP A 261 -6.83 -3.91 32.33
C ASP A 261 -7.80 -3.14 31.41
N PRO A 262 -8.74 -3.83 30.75
CA PRO A 262 -9.73 -3.21 29.86
C PRO A 262 -10.74 -2.30 30.60
N LYS A 263 -10.73 -2.25 31.94
CA LYS A 263 -11.58 -1.34 32.71
C LYS A 263 -11.04 0.08 32.81
N ASN A 264 -9.80 0.33 32.38
CA ASN A 264 -9.18 1.65 32.51
C ASN A 264 -9.61 2.57 31.35
N ALA A 265 -10.76 3.25 31.52
CA ALA A 265 -11.43 4.06 30.49
C ALA A 265 -10.55 5.18 29.89
N SER A 266 -9.58 5.68 30.67
CA SER A 266 -8.58 6.69 30.28
C SER A 266 -7.66 6.22 29.13
N HIS A 267 -7.52 4.90 28.93
CA HIS A 267 -6.73 4.29 27.86
C HIS A 267 -7.57 3.82 26.66
N SER A 268 -8.90 3.99 26.71
CA SER A 268 -9.78 3.62 25.59
C SER A 268 -9.60 4.58 24.40
N LEU A 269 -9.59 4.02 23.18
CA LEU A 269 -9.50 4.82 21.95
C LEU A 269 -10.68 5.78 21.78
N LYS A 270 -11.85 5.44 22.32
CA LYS A 270 -13.04 6.30 22.32
C LYS A 270 -12.82 7.55 23.20
N TYR A 271 -12.23 7.38 24.39
CA TYR A 271 -11.89 8.50 25.26
C TYR A 271 -10.82 9.40 24.63
N ALA A 272 -9.78 8.79 24.03
CA ALA A 272 -8.75 9.48 23.24
C ALA A 272 -9.36 10.40 22.17
N SER A 273 -10.21 9.79 21.32
CA SER A 273 -10.85 10.44 20.20
C SER A 273 -11.71 11.60 20.68
N MET A 274 -12.47 11.41 21.75
CA MET A 274 -13.33 12.46 22.31
C MET A 274 -12.52 13.60 22.93
N LYS A 275 -11.45 13.30 23.69
CA LYS A 275 -10.60 14.31 24.30
C LYS A 275 -9.86 15.14 23.24
N ASN A 276 -9.35 14.49 22.19
CA ASN A 276 -8.67 15.17 21.09
C ASN A 276 -9.65 15.90 20.17
N PHE A 277 -10.89 15.42 20.03
CA PHE A 277 -11.96 16.19 19.39
C PHE A 277 -12.30 17.47 20.17
N LYS A 278 -12.43 17.40 21.50
CA LYS A 278 -12.68 18.59 22.33
C LYS A 278 -11.52 19.56 22.31
N LYS A 279 -10.27 19.08 22.44
CA LYS A 279 -9.06 19.92 22.28
C LYS A 279 -9.04 20.60 20.91
N ARG A 280 -9.43 19.89 19.85
CA ARG A 280 -9.57 20.45 18.49
C ARG A 280 -10.62 21.55 18.43
N GLN A 281 -11.81 21.30 18.97
CA GLN A 281 -12.90 22.29 18.97
C GLN A 281 -12.47 23.56 19.72
N ASN A 282 -11.79 23.41 20.87
CA ASN A 282 -11.27 24.53 21.64
C ASN A 282 -10.18 25.30 20.87
N ASN A 283 -9.20 24.61 20.27
CA ASN A 283 -8.16 25.27 19.47
C ASN A 283 -8.76 26.01 18.26
N ILE A 284 -9.77 25.44 17.59
CA ILE A 284 -10.47 26.12 16.51
C ILE A 284 -11.19 27.36 17.05
N ALA A 285 -11.91 27.23 18.15
CA ALA A 285 -12.62 28.35 18.77
C ALA A 285 -11.65 29.46 19.22
N GLU A 286 -10.52 29.13 19.84
CA GLU A 286 -9.46 30.06 20.26
C GLU A 286 -8.80 30.76 19.07
N ASN A 287 -8.48 30.02 18.00
CA ASN A 287 -7.94 30.61 16.76
C ASN A 287 -8.95 31.54 16.06
N LEU A 288 -10.24 31.18 16.10
CA LEU A 288 -11.31 32.02 15.56
C LEU A 288 -11.62 33.23 16.44
N SER A 289 -11.37 33.18 17.74
CA SER A 289 -11.60 34.30 18.68
C SER A 289 -10.40 35.23 18.81
N LEU A 290 -9.19 34.78 18.47
CA LEU A 290 -8.02 35.64 18.23
C LEU A 290 -8.05 36.34 16.84
N ALA A 291 -8.92 35.88 15.94
CA ALA A 291 -9.24 36.60 14.70
C ALA A 291 -10.18 37.79 14.99
N ASN A 292 -9.63 38.87 15.54
CA ASN A 292 -10.32 40.15 15.71
C ASN A 292 -10.38 40.94 14.37
N PRO A 293 -11.16 42.03 14.26
CA PRO A 293 -12.28 42.24 13.33
C PRO A 293 -11.93 42.83 11.95
N ASP A 294 -10.68 42.73 11.49
CA ASP A 294 -10.20 43.36 10.24
C ASP A 294 -10.23 42.44 9.01
N GLY A 295 -11.03 41.37 9.05
CA GLY A 295 -11.54 40.70 7.86
C GLY A 295 -10.50 40.08 6.91
N THR A 296 -9.24 39.94 7.28
CA THR A 296 -8.19 39.44 6.39
C THR A 296 -7.32 38.36 7.04
N SER A 297 -7.74 37.12 6.79
CA SER A 297 -6.98 35.88 6.97
C SER A 297 -6.83 35.35 8.40
N ARG A 298 -7.45 34.19 8.66
CA ARG A 298 -6.77 32.88 8.86
C ARG A 298 -7.81 31.87 9.35
N LEU A 299 -8.66 31.42 8.44
CA LEU A 299 -9.41 30.17 8.62
C LEU A 299 -8.44 29.04 8.25
N PHE A 300 -8.13 28.20 9.24
CA PHE A 300 -7.27 27.00 9.18
C PHE A 300 -5.78 27.21 9.51
N SER A 301 -5.36 26.67 10.68
CA SER A 301 -3.95 26.56 11.06
C SER A 301 -3.50 25.09 10.91
N PRO A 302 -2.60 24.78 9.96
CA PRO A 302 -2.20 23.40 9.61
C PRO A 302 -1.28 22.72 10.64
N GLU A 303 -0.75 23.47 11.63
CA GLU A 303 0.05 22.89 12.73
C GLU A 303 -0.76 21.93 13.63
N ILE A 304 -2.10 21.94 13.50
CA ILE A 304 -2.97 21.02 14.20
C ILE A 304 -2.78 19.62 13.58
N LYS A 305 -2.01 18.78 14.26
CA LYS A 305 -1.97 17.33 13.98
C LYS A 305 -3.35 16.73 14.22
N PHE A 306 -4.14 16.58 13.15
CA PHE A 306 -5.44 15.94 13.22
C PHE A 306 -5.27 14.46 13.57
N ASN A 307 -6.24 13.92 14.31
CA ASN A 307 -6.33 12.50 14.64
C ASN A 307 -5.08 11.92 15.34
N ASP A 308 -4.44 12.72 16.20
CA ASP A 308 -3.54 12.13 17.17
C ASP A 308 -4.36 11.30 18.15
N TYR A 309 -4.06 10.02 18.27
CA TYR A 309 -4.53 9.18 19.37
C TYR A 309 -3.36 9.07 20.34
N HIS A 310 -2.76 10.21 20.68
CA HIS A 310 -1.68 10.38 21.65
C HIS A 310 -2.20 11.32 22.74
N LEU A 311 -2.03 10.92 24.00
CA LEU A 311 -2.25 11.77 25.17
C LEU A 311 -0.93 11.84 25.91
N GLU A 312 -0.67 13.00 26.52
CA GLU A 312 0.52 13.25 27.34
C GLU A 312 0.65 12.23 28.50
N SER A 313 -0.45 11.59 28.91
CA SER A 313 -0.52 10.60 30.01
C SER A 313 -0.16 9.16 29.63
N GLY A 314 0.27 8.89 28.38
CA GLY A 314 0.81 7.58 27.97
C GLY A 314 0.03 6.84 26.87
N PRO A 315 0.46 5.62 26.51
CA PRO A 315 -0.06 4.87 25.37
C PRO A 315 -1.50 4.36 25.57
N TYR A 316 -2.29 4.28 24.48
CA TYR A 316 -3.66 3.74 24.47
C TYR A 316 -3.68 2.23 24.28
N TRP A 317 -4.89 1.66 24.29
CA TRP A 317 -5.12 0.35 23.70
C TRP A 317 -4.65 0.34 22.25
N ALA A 318 -4.10 -0.80 21.84
CA ALA A 318 -3.66 -1.03 20.48
C ALA A 318 -4.75 -0.66 19.46
N ILE A 319 -4.33 0.01 18.39
CA ILE A 319 -5.24 0.32 17.29
C ILE A 319 -5.51 -0.93 16.47
N PHE A 320 -4.56 -1.88 16.37
CA PHE A 320 -4.73 -3.12 15.61
C PHE A 320 -4.99 -4.32 16.53
N ASP A 321 -5.88 -5.21 16.11
CA ASP A 321 -6.14 -6.48 16.77
C ASP A 321 -5.21 -7.54 16.20
N GLY A 322 -5.04 -8.65 16.91
CA GLY A 322 -4.18 -9.74 16.47
C GLY A 322 -2.69 -9.42 16.64
N VAL A 323 -1.89 -9.98 15.74
CA VAL A 323 -0.42 -9.94 15.75
C VAL A 323 0.08 -9.67 14.33
N LEU A 324 1.22 -8.98 14.24
CA LEU A 324 1.99 -8.88 13.00
C LEU A 324 2.58 -10.26 12.63
N GLU A 325 2.26 -10.75 11.44
CA GLU A 325 2.75 -12.01 10.90
C GLU A 325 4.00 -11.81 10.04
N VAL A 326 4.79 -12.86 9.87
CA VAL A 326 6.02 -12.81 9.05
C VAL A 326 5.70 -12.56 7.57
N SER A 327 4.55 -13.03 7.09
CA SER A 327 4.05 -12.83 5.72
C SER A 327 3.65 -11.39 5.42
N ASP A 328 3.35 -10.58 6.44
CA ASP A 328 2.94 -9.19 6.25
C ASP A 328 4.10 -8.29 5.78
N LEU A 329 5.35 -8.71 6.01
CA LEU A 329 6.55 -7.91 5.80
C LEU A 329 7.66 -8.67 5.02
N PRO A 330 7.42 -9.03 3.75
CA PRO A 330 8.33 -9.85 2.96
C PRO A 330 9.68 -9.17 2.65
N HIS A 331 9.72 -7.87 2.32
CA HIS A 331 10.98 -7.17 2.07
C HIS A 331 11.78 -6.97 3.36
N PHE A 332 11.12 -6.65 4.47
CA PHE A 332 11.80 -6.55 5.76
C PHE A 332 12.40 -7.89 6.19
N LYS A 333 11.64 -8.98 6.06
CA LYS A 333 12.14 -10.34 6.30
C LYS A 333 13.36 -10.63 5.42
N SER A 334 13.30 -10.31 4.12
CA SER A 334 14.42 -10.52 3.20
C SER A 334 15.67 -9.74 3.63
N LEU A 335 15.52 -8.47 4.00
CA LEU A 335 16.63 -7.64 4.46
C LEU A 335 17.22 -8.16 5.78
N LEU A 336 16.36 -8.54 6.73
CA LEU A 336 16.77 -9.14 8.00
C LEU A 336 17.51 -10.47 7.77
N ARG A 337 17.03 -11.30 6.84
CA ARG A 337 17.68 -12.55 6.47
C ARG A 337 19.11 -12.32 5.98
N THR A 338 19.32 -11.34 5.10
CA THR A 338 20.67 -10.97 4.64
C THR A 338 21.56 -10.58 5.82
N LYS A 339 21.06 -9.76 6.75
CA LYS A 339 21.82 -9.34 7.95
C LYS A 339 22.12 -10.49 8.91
N ILE A 340 21.19 -11.42 9.08
CA ILE A 340 21.42 -12.63 9.89
C ILE A 340 22.43 -13.55 9.20
N HIS A 341 22.37 -13.72 7.88
CA HIS A 341 23.33 -14.51 7.14
C HIS A 341 24.76 -13.94 7.25
N GLU A 342 24.91 -12.62 7.12
CA GLU A 342 26.17 -11.90 7.37
C GLU A 342 26.68 -12.15 8.80
N LEU A 343 25.81 -12.03 9.81
CA LEU A 343 26.16 -12.28 11.22
C LEU A 343 26.60 -13.72 11.46
N VAL A 344 25.92 -14.68 10.84
CA VAL A 344 26.23 -16.10 10.98
C VAL A 344 27.57 -16.46 10.35
N SER A 345 27.93 -15.79 9.26
CA SER A 345 29.18 -16.04 8.54
C SER A 345 30.42 -15.44 9.22
N SER A 346 30.23 -14.52 10.18
CA SER A 346 31.31 -13.66 10.69
C SER A 346 31.82 -13.99 12.09
N HIS A 347 31.16 -14.84 12.90
CA HIS A 347 31.47 -14.92 14.33
C HIS A 347 31.14 -16.24 15.06
N ASP A 348 31.87 -16.47 16.16
CA ASP A 348 31.47 -17.33 17.29
C ASP A 348 30.48 -16.58 18.23
N SER A 349 29.59 -17.30 18.92
CA SER A 349 28.48 -16.78 19.76
C SER A 349 27.35 -16.01 19.04
N ILE A 350 26.87 -16.58 17.94
CA ILE A 350 25.71 -16.05 17.19
C ILE A 350 24.43 -16.04 18.05
N MET A 351 24.23 -17.05 18.90
CA MET A 351 23.02 -17.20 19.70
C MET A 351 22.81 -16.06 20.68
N ASP A 352 23.85 -15.67 21.43
CA ASP A 352 23.72 -14.61 22.44
C ASP A 352 23.47 -13.25 21.80
N ARG A 353 24.08 -12.99 20.64
CA ARG A 353 23.85 -11.76 19.87
C ARG A 353 22.43 -11.67 19.33
N LEU A 354 21.88 -12.78 18.81
CA LEU A 354 20.49 -12.82 18.35
C LEU A 354 19.49 -12.66 19.50
N LEU A 355 19.72 -13.30 20.65
CA LEU A 355 18.87 -13.15 21.83
C LEU A 355 18.93 -11.73 22.38
N ALA A 356 20.13 -11.13 22.45
CA ALA A 356 20.31 -9.74 22.85
C ALA A 356 19.64 -8.77 21.87
N PHE A 357 19.70 -9.03 20.56
CA PHE A 357 19.01 -8.25 19.54
C PHE A 357 17.49 -8.30 19.73
N ILE A 358 16.92 -9.49 19.92
CA ILE A 358 15.49 -9.67 20.18
C ILE A 358 15.07 -8.94 21.46
N SER A 359 15.83 -9.12 22.55
CA SER A 359 15.57 -8.52 23.85
C SER A 359 15.61 -6.98 23.82
N LYS A 360 16.58 -6.39 23.11
CA LYS A 360 16.75 -4.93 23.04
C LYS A 360 15.73 -4.21 22.15
N LYS A 361 15.10 -4.91 21.20
CA LYS A 361 14.22 -4.28 20.20
C LYS A 361 12.74 -4.49 20.52
N HIS A 362 12.20 -5.66 20.21
CA HIS A 362 10.82 -6.01 20.49
C HIS A 362 10.65 -7.52 20.35
N PHE A 363 9.94 -8.20 21.26
CA PHE A 363 9.80 -9.67 21.21
C PHE A 363 9.22 -10.19 19.89
N ALA A 364 8.35 -9.41 19.23
CA ALA A 364 7.80 -9.72 17.91
C ALA A 364 8.86 -9.91 16.82
N ILE A 365 10.08 -9.37 16.97
CA ILE A 365 11.16 -9.64 16.01
C ILE A 365 11.64 -11.09 16.07
N GLY A 366 11.42 -11.79 17.20
CA GLY A 366 11.84 -13.17 17.41
C GLY A 366 11.28 -14.13 16.35
N ARG A 367 10.00 -13.99 16.00
CA ARG A 367 9.36 -14.79 14.92
C ARG A 367 9.99 -14.53 13.54
N PHE A 368 10.36 -13.29 13.23
CA PHE A 368 11.11 -12.96 12.01
C PHE A 368 12.52 -13.57 12.02
N VAL A 369 13.24 -13.49 13.14
CA VAL A 369 14.57 -14.10 13.30
C VAL A 369 14.50 -15.62 13.14
N ILE A 370 13.52 -16.29 13.76
CA ILE A 370 13.28 -17.73 13.65
C ILE A 370 13.02 -18.11 12.20
N ALA A 371 12.12 -17.39 11.51
CA ALA A 371 11.82 -17.65 10.10
C ALA A 371 13.06 -17.47 9.21
N CYS A 372 13.85 -16.42 9.43
CA CYS A 372 15.09 -16.20 8.69
C CYS A 372 16.10 -17.33 8.91
N LEU A 373 16.33 -17.74 10.16
CA LEU A 373 17.22 -18.85 10.51
C LEU A 373 16.80 -20.17 9.86
N CYS A 374 15.50 -20.43 9.79
CA CYS A 374 14.94 -21.59 9.10
C CYS A 374 15.27 -21.55 7.60
N GLU A 375 15.12 -20.40 6.94
CA GLU A 375 15.44 -20.26 5.51
C GLU A 375 16.92 -20.39 5.18
N ILE A 376 17.81 -19.94 6.07
CA ILE A 376 19.26 -20.09 5.90
C ILE A 376 19.79 -21.44 6.43
N GLY A 377 18.92 -22.39 6.79
CA GLY A 377 19.31 -23.75 7.19
C GLY A 377 19.76 -23.94 8.64
N HIS A 378 19.72 -22.88 9.46
CA HIS A 378 20.11 -22.91 10.88
C HIS A 378 18.93 -23.27 11.81
N ILE A 379 18.29 -24.40 11.53
CA ILE A 379 17.04 -24.83 12.17
C ILE A 379 17.21 -25.05 13.67
N SER A 380 18.30 -25.69 14.10
CA SER A 380 18.59 -25.93 15.53
C SER A 380 18.67 -24.63 16.34
N ARG A 381 19.24 -23.56 15.75
CA ARG A 381 19.29 -22.23 16.36
C ARG A 381 17.91 -21.59 16.43
N ALA A 382 17.10 -21.76 15.38
CA ALA A 382 15.72 -21.28 15.36
C ALA A 382 14.89 -21.90 16.50
N VAL A 383 15.00 -23.22 16.69
CA VAL A 383 14.34 -23.95 17.79
C VAL A 383 14.88 -23.53 19.16
N ALA A 384 16.18 -23.30 19.28
CA ALA A 384 16.79 -22.82 20.53
C ALA A 384 16.31 -21.42 20.92
N ILE A 385 16.15 -20.50 19.95
CA ILE A 385 15.56 -19.18 20.19
C ILE A 385 14.09 -19.34 20.63
N ALA A 386 13.30 -20.13 19.89
CA ALA A 386 11.91 -20.43 20.23
C ALA A 386 11.77 -20.89 21.69
N ASN A 387 12.61 -21.83 22.14
CA ASN A 387 12.59 -22.35 23.50
C ASN A 387 13.01 -21.31 24.56
N LYS A 388 13.87 -20.34 24.22
CA LYS A 388 14.33 -19.27 25.13
C LYS A 388 13.37 -18.08 25.20
N MET A 389 12.50 -17.86 24.21
CA MET A 389 11.57 -16.72 24.19
C MET A 389 10.74 -16.54 25.49
N PRO A 390 10.16 -17.59 26.10
CA PRO A 390 9.38 -17.44 27.33
C PRO A 390 10.22 -16.96 28.51
N SER A 391 11.48 -17.39 28.59
CA SER A 391 12.41 -16.95 29.64
C SER A 391 12.89 -15.51 29.45
N LEU A 392 13.01 -15.05 28.20
CA LEU A 392 13.40 -13.67 27.91
C LEU A 392 12.30 -12.66 28.24
N PHE A 393 11.04 -13.07 28.21
CA PHE A 393 9.89 -12.17 28.35
C PHE A 393 8.76 -12.81 29.20
N PRO A 394 8.98 -13.12 30.48
CA PRO A 394 8.09 -13.98 31.28
C PRO A 394 6.66 -13.46 31.48
N ASN A 395 6.44 -12.16 31.30
CA ASN A 395 5.14 -11.49 31.55
C ASN A 395 4.19 -11.50 30.34
N LEU A 396 4.60 -12.11 29.23
CA LEU A 396 3.79 -12.18 28.01
C LEU A 396 3.08 -13.54 27.89
N PRO A 397 1.88 -13.59 27.27
CA PRO A 397 1.24 -14.86 26.99
C PRO A 397 2.04 -15.65 25.95
N LYS A 398 2.09 -16.98 26.07
CA LYS A 398 2.88 -17.86 25.17
C LYS A 398 2.62 -17.63 23.67
N ARG A 399 1.37 -17.34 23.31
CA ARG A 399 0.94 -17.05 21.94
C ARG A 399 1.50 -15.75 21.36
N ALA A 400 1.96 -14.83 22.20
CA ALA A 400 2.57 -13.58 21.75
C ALA A 400 3.98 -13.82 21.18
N TYR A 401 4.68 -14.89 21.60
CA TYR A 401 6.02 -15.18 21.06
C TYR A 401 5.96 -15.96 19.75
N MET A 402 5.14 -17.02 19.74
CA MET A 402 4.99 -17.91 18.61
C MET A 402 3.58 -18.48 18.53
N ASP A 403 3.10 -18.65 17.31
CA ASP A 403 1.85 -19.34 16.99
C ASP A 403 2.12 -20.58 16.11
N THR A 404 1.05 -21.25 15.72
CA THR A 404 1.11 -22.44 14.88
C THR A 404 1.69 -22.18 13.48
N ASN A 405 1.56 -20.98 12.92
CA ASN A 405 2.13 -20.63 11.61
C ASN A 405 3.66 -20.52 11.72
N ASP A 406 4.16 -19.97 12.83
CA ASP A 406 5.60 -19.94 13.10
C ASP A 406 6.21 -21.36 13.17
N PHE A 407 5.51 -22.32 13.78
CA PHE A 407 5.94 -23.72 13.83
C PHE A 407 5.84 -24.44 12.48
N ILE A 408 4.86 -24.08 11.64
CA ILE A 408 4.76 -24.58 10.26
C ILE A 408 6.04 -24.23 9.48
N HIS A 409 6.60 -23.03 9.66
CA HIS A 409 7.88 -22.66 9.05
C HIS A 409 9.05 -23.55 9.50
N ILE A 410 9.12 -23.87 10.80
CA ILE A 410 10.15 -24.78 11.35
C ILE A 410 10.01 -26.18 10.73
N PHE A 411 8.79 -26.74 10.70
CA PHE A 411 8.56 -28.06 10.13
C PHE A 411 8.84 -28.12 8.64
N HIS A 412 8.47 -27.09 7.88
CA HIS A 412 8.84 -26.99 6.47
C HIS A 412 10.35 -26.93 6.26
N ALA A 413 11.09 -26.21 7.11
CA ALA A 413 12.54 -26.15 7.02
C ALA A 413 13.20 -27.51 7.27
N PHE A 414 12.71 -28.27 8.27
CA PHE A 414 13.17 -29.65 8.48
C PHE A 414 12.86 -30.54 7.28
N LYS A 415 11.64 -30.45 6.72
CA LYS A 415 11.26 -31.22 5.51
C LYS A 415 12.19 -30.91 4.34
N SER A 416 12.40 -29.63 4.03
CA SER A 416 13.28 -29.20 2.94
C SER A 416 14.71 -29.68 3.12
N ARG A 417 15.25 -29.67 4.35
CA ARG A 417 16.58 -30.21 4.65
C ARG A 417 16.65 -31.72 4.43
N SER A 418 15.63 -32.46 4.87
CA SER A 418 15.58 -33.91 4.65
C SER A 418 15.51 -34.28 3.16
N GLN A 419 14.76 -33.51 2.36
CA GLN A 419 14.63 -33.75 0.93
C GLN A 419 15.89 -33.37 0.13
N ASN A 420 16.49 -32.22 0.45
CA ASN A 420 17.65 -31.72 -0.30
C ASN A 420 18.97 -32.37 0.11
N HIS A 421 19.05 -32.92 1.34
CA HIS A 421 20.28 -33.46 1.90
C HIS A 421 20.05 -34.78 2.64
N ALA A 422 19.33 -35.71 2.01
CA ALA A 422 18.95 -37.01 2.58
C ALA A 422 20.15 -37.80 3.17
N SER A 423 21.34 -37.67 2.59
CA SER A 423 22.57 -38.34 3.05
C SER A 423 23.22 -37.71 4.29
N THR A 424 22.84 -36.49 4.68
CA THR A 424 23.42 -35.76 5.84
C THR A 424 22.42 -35.54 6.97
N VAL A 425 21.20 -36.07 6.86
CA VAL A 425 20.22 -36.01 7.94
C VAL A 425 20.74 -36.83 9.11
N SER A 426 20.99 -36.17 10.23
CA SER A 426 21.49 -36.81 11.44
C SER A 426 20.35 -37.25 12.36
N LEU A 427 20.61 -38.22 13.25
CA LEU A 427 19.67 -38.57 14.34
C LEU A 427 19.34 -37.33 15.20
N GLN A 428 20.30 -36.42 15.38
CA GLN A 428 20.10 -35.16 16.11
C GLN A 428 19.05 -34.24 15.45
N ASP A 429 18.96 -34.25 14.11
CA ASP A 429 17.94 -33.48 13.39
C ASP A 429 16.54 -34.08 13.61
N HIS A 430 16.44 -35.42 13.68
CA HIS A 430 15.20 -36.13 14.03
C HIS A 430 14.74 -35.82 15.46
N ASP A 431 15.66 -35.88 16.43
CA ASP A 431 15.38 -35.53 17.83
C ASP A 431 14.96 -34.06 17.97
N SER A 432 15.59 -33.17 17.20
CA SER A 432 15.24 -31.74 17.16
C SER A 432 13.85 -31.50 16.59
N LEU A 433 13.41 -32.28 15.59
CA LEU A 433 12.05 -32.23 15.06
C LEU A 433 11.02 -32.64 16.12
N LEU A 434 11.24 -33.75 16.82
CA LEU A 434 10.38 -34.20 17.92
C LEU A 434 10.35 -33.17 19.06
N GLY A 435 11.52 -32.64 19.44
CA GLY A 435 11.63 -31.56 20.42
C GLY A 435 10.85 -30.30 20.02
N SER A 436 10.84 -29.97 18.72
CA SER A 436 10.07 -28.84 18.16
C SER A 436 8.56 -29.09 18.22
N PHE A 437 8.11 -30.33 17.98
CA PHE A 437 6.72 -30.73 18.14
C PHE A 437 6.25 -30.59 19.60
N HIS A 438 7.03 -31.10 20.56
CA HIS A 438 6.72 -30.93 21.98
C HIS A 438 6.77 -29.47 22.43
N LEU A 439 7.66 -28.66 21.86
CA LEU A 439 7.66 -27.22 22.07
C LEU A 439 6.34 -26.61 21.56
N CYS A 440 5.90 -26.98 20.36
CA CYS A 440 4.62 -26.52 19.79
C CYS A 440 3.43 -26.89 20.69
N GLN A 441 3.39 -28.11 21.23
CA GLN A 441 2.38 -28.52 22.21
C GLN A 441 2.42 -27.68 23.49
N ARG A 442 3.62 -27.38 24.02
CA ARG A 442 3.81 -26.52 25.21
C ARG A 442 3.33 -25.07 25.01
N TYR A 443 3.37 -24.58 23.78
CA TYR A 443 2.83 -23.27 23.40
C TYR A 443 1.31 -23.28 23.25
N ASN A 444 0.73 -24.43 22.89
CA ASN A 444 -0.70 -24.61 22.61
C ASN A 444 -1.49 -25.34 23.70
N GLN A 445 -0.98 -25.42 24.94
CA GLN A 445 -1.48 -26.27 26.04
C GLN A 445 -3.01 -26.28 26.31
N ASN A 446 -3.77 -25.29 25.83
CA ASN A 446 -5.21 -25.16 26.06
C ASN A 446 -6.06 -25.38 24.80
N GLN A 447 -5.49 -25.70 23.64
CA GLN A 447 -6.21 -25.91 22.38
C GLN A 447 -5.56 -27.03 21.54
N PRO A 448 -6.36 -27.82 20.81
CA PRO A 448 -5.82 -28.78 19.86
C PRO A 448 -4.99 -28.04 18.80
N LEU A 449 -3.85 -28.63 18.41
CA LEU A 449 -3.01 -28.12 17.35
C LEU A 449 -3.83 -27.96 16.06
N LEU A 450 -3.66 -26.83 15.37
CA LEU A 450 -4.28 -26.61 14.07
C LEU A 450 -3.93 -27.76 13.12
N ARG A 451 -4.92 -28.25 12.38
CA ARG A 451 -4.79 -29.36 11.43
C ARG A 451 -3.63 -29.18 10.45
N LEU A 452 -3.43 -27.95 9.95
CA LEU A 452 -2.33 -27.62 9.04
C LEU A 452 -0.96 -27.75 9.70
N CYS A 453 -0.82 -27.34 10.96
CA CYS A 453 0.41 -27.45 11.73
C CYS A 453 0.75 -28.92 12.02
N PHE A 454 -0.25 -29.68 12.47
CA PHE A 454 -0.08 -31.11 12.73
C PHE A 454 0.26 -31.89 11.45
N ARG A 455 -0.45 -31.62 10.34
CA ARG A 455 -0.12 -32.18 9.03
C ARG A 455 1.32 -31.88 8.61
N SER A 456 1.78 -30.64 8.80
CA SER A 456 3.14 -30.23 8.44
C SER A 456 4.18 -31.00 9.25
N PHE A 457 3.95 -31.20 10.55
CA PHE A 457 4.77 -32.06 11.39
C PHE A 457 4.79 -33.51 10.89
N VAL A 458 3.63 -34.14 10.69
CA VAL A 458 3.55 -35.56 10.25
C VAL A 458 4.25 -35.76 8.91
N THR A 459 4.02 -34.84 7.97
CA THR A 459 4.65 -34.86 6.65
C THR A 459 6.17 -34.77 6.76
N CYS A 460 6.67 -33.89 7.63
CA CYS A 460 8.10 -33.76 7.89
C CYS A 460 8.68 -34.99 8.60
N TYR A 461 7.98 -35.53 9.59
CA TYR A 461 8.42 -36.71 10.36
C TYR A 461 8.62 -37.90 9.43
N LEU A 462 7.65 -38.17 8.55
CA LEU A 462 7.70 -39.26 7.57
C LEU A 462 8.76 -39.07 6.47
N SER A 463 9.22 -37.84 6.26
CA SER A 463 10.35 -37.55 5.37
C SER A 463 11.72 -37.86 6.01
N SER A 464 11.77 -38.16 7.32
CA SER A 464 13.02 -38.49 8.02
C SER A 464 13.37 -39.97 7.86
N PRO A 465 14.63 -40.32 7.57
CA PRO A 465 15.05 -41.73 7.48
C PRO A 465 14.99 -42.47 8.82
N TYR A 466 14.84 -41.75 9.94
CA TYR A 466 14.75 -42.32 11.29
C TYR A 466 13.30 -42.45 11.79
N ALA A 467 12.31 -42.18 10.95
CA ALA A 467 10.90 -42.26 11.30
C ALA A 467 10.50 -43.68 11.72
N LYS A 468 9.80 -43.80 12.85
CA LYS A 468 9.29 -45.08 13.37
C LYS A 468 7.79 -45.00 13.60
N ALA A 469 7.05 -45.99 13.10
CA ALA A 469 5.62 -46.12 13.37
C ALA A 469 5.28 -46.15 14.87
N THR A 470 6.14 -46.77 15.69
CA THR A 470 5.95 -46.89 17.15
C THR A 470 5.90 -45.54 17.86
N GLU A 471 6.59 -44.52 17.33
CA GLU A 471 6.58 -43.16 17.89
C GLU A 471 5.43 -42.33 17.31
N LEU A 472 5.14 -42.48 16.01
CA LEU A 472 4.14 -41.67 15.32
C LEU A 472 2.69 -42.08 15.65
N CYS A 473 2.40 -43.38 15.78
CA CYS A 473 1.07 -43.89 16.10
C CYS A 473 0.45 -43.25 17.36
N PRO A 474 1.12 -43.24 18.53
CA PRO A 474 0.54 -42.63 19.74
C PRO A 474 0.34 -41.11 19.58
N ILE A 475 1.21 -40.42 18.84
CA ILE A 475 1.06 -38.98 18.54
C ILE A 475 -0.19 -38.70 17.71
N ILE A 476 -0.41 -39.47 16.63
CA ILE A 476 -1.59 -39.36 15.77
C ILE A 476 -2.87 -39.68 16.55
N ALA A 477 -2.86 -40.76 17.34
CA ALA A 477 -4.00 -41.17 18.13
C ALA A 477 -4.38 -40.10 19.18
N SER A 478 -3.39 -39.52 19.87
CA SER A 478 -3.62 -38.42 20.83
C SER A 478 -4.21 -37.20 20.14
N TRP A 479 -3.64 -36.76 19.01
CA TRP A 479 -4.14 -35.58 18.29
C TRP A 479 -5.55 -35.80 17.72
N ALA A 480 -5.84 -36.99 17.18
CA ALA A 480 -7.16 -37.32 16.65
C ALA A 480 -8.24 -37.32 17.75
N LYS A 481 -7.90 -37.83 18.94
CA LYS A 481 -8.77 -37.79 20.12
C LYS A 481 -9.10 -36.35 20.53
N ASP A 482 -8.10 -35.47 20.55
CA ASP A 482 -8.25 -34.09 21.01
C ASP A 482 -8.92 -33.18 19.97
N SER A 483 -8.60 -33.37 18.68
CA SER A 483 -9.09 -32.52 17.58
C SER A 483 -10.43 -32.97 17.00
N LYS A 484 -10.79 -34.25 17.14
CA LYS A 484 -11.91 -34.90 16.44
C LYS A 484 -11.85 -34.72 14.91
N GLN A 485 -10.65 -34.57 14.36
CA GLN A 485 -10.42 -34.35 12.92
C GLN A 485 -9.50 -35.42 12.35
N VAL A 486 -9.57 -35.58 11.03
CA VAL A 486 -8.73 -36.50 10.24
C VAL A 486 -7.71 -35.67 9.45
N ILE A 487 -6.44 -36.06 9.40
CA ILE A 487 -5.43 -35.37 8.58
C ILE A 487 -5.47 -35.85 7.13
N SER A 488 -5.17 -34.98 6.18
CA SER A 488 -4.96 -35.42 4.79
C SER A 488 -3.48 -35.42 4.44
N LEU A 489 -3.01 -36.50 3.83
CA LEU A 489 -1.64 -36.62 3.31
C LEU A 489 -1.66 -36.66 1.78
N ASP A 490 -0.61 -36.13 1.14
CA ASP A 490 -0.39 -36.35 -0.28
C ASP A 490 0.05 -37.80 -0.54
N HIS A 491 0.06 -38.20 -1.82
CA HIS A 491 0.37 -39.57 -2.22
C HIS A 491 1.76 -40.01 -1.73
N ASP A 492 2.77 -39.18 -1.93
CA ASP A 492 4.15 -39.52 -1.57
C ASP A 492 4.31 -39.71 -0.05
N THR A 493 3.72 -38.81 0.74
CA THR A 493 3.77 -38.92 2.21
C THR A 493 2.98 -40.14 2.71
N TYR A 494 1.88 -40.48 2.03
CA TYR A 494 1.12 -41.69 2.35
C TYR A 494 1.93 -42.97 2.07
N GLN A 495 2.65 -43.02 0.94
CA GLN A 495 3.54 -44.15 0.64
C GLN A 495 4.70 -44.24 1.64
N GLN A 496 5.28 -43.09 2.03
CA GLN A 496 6.30 -43.04 3.08
C GLN A 496 5.78 -43.58 4.41
N ALA A 497 4.54 -43.24 4.78
CA ALA A 497 3.90 -43.77 5.98
C ALA A 497 3.83 -45.31 5.98
N LEU A 498 3.39 -45.90 4.86
CA LEU A 498 3.35 -47.36 4.71
C LEU A 498 4.75 -47.97 4.81
N SER A 499 5.75 -47.35 4.18
CA SER A 499 7.15 -47.81 4.24
C SER A 499 7.76 -47.73 5.64
N CYS A 500 7.26 -46.82 6.49
CA CYS A 500 7.67 -46.68 7.89
C CYS A 500 7.00 -47.71 8.82
N GLY A 501 6.18 -48.62 8.28
CA GLY A 501 5.51 -49.68 9.02
C GLY A 501 4.13 -49.32 9.57
N LEU A 502 3.50 -48.23 9.11
CA LEU A 502 2.10 -47.93 9.45
C LEU A 502 1.15 -48.83 8.63
N SER A 503 0.20 -49.48 9.30
CA SER A 503 -0.78 -50.31 8.60
C SER A 503 -1.79 -49.44 7.85
N ILE A 504 -2.33 -49.96 6.74
CA ILE A 504 -3.41 -49.30 5.98
C ILE A 504 -4.62 -49.03 6.89
N LEU A 505 -4.94 -49.96 7.79
CA LEU A 505 -6.05 -49.85 8.73
C LEU A 505 -5.81 -48.73 9.76
N ASP A 506 -4.57 -48.52 10.22
CA ASP A 506 -4.25 -47.43 11.14
C ASP A 506 -4.22 -46.08 10.43
N LEU A 507 -3.76 -46.04 9.19
CA LEU A 507 -3.84 -44.83 8.36
C LEU A 507 -5.31 -44.47 8.07
N GLN A 508 -6.16 -45.42 7.70
CA GLN A 508 -7.58 -45.13 7.38
C GLN A 508 -8.39 -44.58 8.57
N LYS A 509 -7.99 -44.88 9.81
CA LYS A 509 -8.66 -44.35 11.02
C LYS A 509 -8.39 -42.87 11.25
N TYR A 510 -7.23 -42.37 10.82
CA TYR A 510 -6.73 -41.05 11.22
C TYR A 510 -6.25 -40.17 10.06
N VAL A 511 -6.13 -40.73 8.86
CA VAL A 511 -5.55 -40.13 7.66
C VAL A 511 -6.40 -40.41 6.42
N CYS A 512 -6.74 -39.37 5.67
CA CYS A 512 -7.30 -39.49 4.32
C CYS A 512 -6.23 -39.21 3.26
N LEU A 513 -6.20 -40.00 2.19
CA LEU A 513 -5.41 -39.69 1.00
C LEU A 513 -6.03 -38.50 0.26
N ARG A 514 -5.23 -37.49 -0.06
CA ARG A 514 -5.64 -36.37 -0.92
C ARG A 514 -5.46 -36.80 -2.37
N VAL A 515 -6.57 -37.11 -3.05
CA VAL A 515 -6.61 -37.41 -4.49
C VAL A 515 -6.34 -36.14 -5.29
#